data_AF-A0A968F1K7-F1
#
_entry.id   AF-A0A968F1K7-F1
#
_cell.length_a   1.000
_cell.length_b   1.000
_cell.length_c   1.000
_cell.angle_alpha   90.00
_cell.angle_beta   90.00
_cell.angle_gamma   90.00
#
_symmetry.space_group_name_H-M   'P 1'
#
loop_
_entity.id
_entity.type
_entity.pdbx_description
1 polymer ?
#
loop_
_entity_poly.entity_id
_entity_poly.type
_entity_poly.pdbx_seq_one_letter_code
_entity_poly.pdbx_strand_id
1 'polypeptide(L)' 'VCLCEYTDHGHCGIIKNQDVANDPSLELLGREALSHAQAGADMVAPSDMMDGRVQYIRDVLDNHSFDHIPI' A
#
# COMPACT_ATOMS: atom_id res chain seq x y z
N VAL A 1 -3.25 -4.62 3.55
CA VAL A 1 -2.26 -3.89 2.74
C VAL A 1 -1.16 -3.41 3.67
N CYS A 2 -0.03 -4.10 3.67
CA CYS A 2 1.14 -3.83 4.48
C CYS A 2 2.33 -4.69 4.02
N LEU A 3 3.56 -4.24 4.26
CA LEU A 3 4.76 -4.97 3.84
C LEU A 3 5.41 -5.83 4.94
N CYS A 4 4.96 -5.75 6.19
CA CYS A 4 5.65 -6.40 7.31
C CYS A 4 5.68 -7.93 7.22
N GLU A 5 4.68 -8.56 6.61
CA GLU A 5 4.61 -10.01 6.40
C GLU A 5 5.43 -10.50 5.18
N TYR A 6 5.95 -9.56 4.38
CA TYR A 6 6.64 -9.83 3.11
C TYR A 6 8.07 -9.29 3.06
N THR A 7 8.60 -8.80 4.18
CA THR A 7 9.96 -8.26 4.27
C THR A 7 10.81 -9.05 5.28
N ASP A 8 12.09 -9.24 4.98
CA ASP A 8 13.01 -10.01 5.83
C ASP A 8 13.27 -9.35 7.21
N HIS A 9 12.97 -8.05 7.34
CA HIS A 9 13.15 -7.27 8.55
C HIS A 9 11.84 -7.02 9.33
N GLY A 10 10.69 -7.45 8.81
CA GLY A 10 9.41 -7.37 9.51
C GLY A 10 8.84 -5.95 9.70
N HIS A 11 9.36 -4.96 9.00
CA HIS A 11 8.84 -3.57 9.07
C HIS A 11 7.82 -3.33 7.96
N CYS A 12 6.88 -2.42 8.20
CA CYS A 12 5.76 -2.12 7.31
C CYS A 12 6.15 -1.36 6.02
N GLY A 13 7.43 -1.18 5.72
CA GLY A 13 7.92 -0.30 4.66
C GLY A 13 9.34 -0.63 4.20
N ILE A 14 9.80 0.06 3.18
CA ILE A 14 11.18 -0.02 2.66
C ILE A 14 12.15 0.57 3.69
N ILE A 15 13.23 -0.14 4.01
CA ILE A 15 14.29 0.38 4.88
C ILE A 15 15.33 1.17 4.09
N LYS A 16 15.60 2.40 4.51
CA LYS A 16 16.68 3.25 4.01
C LYS A 16 17.37 3.93 5.18
N ASN A 17 18.70 3.89 5.25
CA ASN A 17 19.48 4.48 6.34
C ASN A 17 19.03 4.01 7.74
N GLN A 18 18.68 2.72 7.88
CA GLN A 18 18.20 2.10 9.13
C GLN A 18 16.84 2.61 9.63
N ASP A 19 16.07 3.29 8.80
CA ASP A 19 14.71 3.74 9.13
C ASP A 19 13.73 3.41 7.99
N VAL A 20 12.44 3.47 8.28
CA VAL A 20 11.38 3.22 7.30
C VAL A 20 11.20 4.45 6.41
N ALA A 21 11.41 4.26 5.11
CA ALA A 21 11.26 5.31 4.12
C ALA A 21 9.79 5.44 3.69
N ASN A 22 9.12 6.51 4.12
CA ASN A 22 7.71 6.77 3.86
C ASN A 22 7.33 6.70 2.37
N ASP A 23 7.80 7.66 1.57
CA ASP A 23 7.36 7.82 0.18
C ASP A 23 7.74 6.63 -0.72
N PRO A 24 8.94 6.03 -0.60
CA PRO A 24 9.26 4.81 -1.33
C PRO A 24 8.33 3.64 -0.97
N SER A 25 7.84 3.57 0.27
CA SER A 25 6.91 2.52 0.70
C SER A 25 5.52 2.69 0.06
N LEU A 26 5.08 3.93 -0.17
CA LEU A 26 3.78 4.22 -0.79
C LEU A 26 3.64 3.57 -2.17
N GLU A 27 4.70 3.55 -2.97
CA GLU A 27 4.69 2.93 -4.30
C GLU A 27 4.38 1.42 -4.22
N LEU A 28 4.99 0.72 -3.28
CA LEU A 28 4.73 -0.71 -3.07
C LEU A 28 3.35 -0.97 -2.48
N LEU A 29 2.90 -0.14 -1.53
CA LEU A 29 1.56 -0.25 -0.93
C LEU A 29 0.46 -0.03 -1.98
N GLY A 30 0.64 0.93 -2.88
CA GLY A 30 -0.28 1.14 -4.00
C GLY A 30 -0.35 -0.06 -4.95
N ARG A 31 0.80 -0.67 -5.26
CA ARG A 31 0.86 -1.90 -6.07
C ARG A 31 0.21 -3.10 -5.38
N GLU A 32 0.41 -3.25 -4.07
CA GLU A 32 -0.24 -4.30 -3.27
C GLU A 32 -1.76 -4.13 -3.26
N ALA A 33 -2.24 -2.91 -2.99
CA ALA A 33 -3.67 -2.59 -3.00
C ALA A 33 -4.31 -2.86 -4.38
N LEU A 34 -3.65 -2.43 -5.46
CA LEU A 34 -4.11 -2.72 -6.83
C LEU A 34 -4.15 -4.23 -7.11
N SER A 35 -3.13 -4.97 -6.68
CA SER A 35 -3.11 -6.42 -6.85
C SER A 35 -4.26 -7.11 -6.11
N HIS A 36 -4.62 -6.63 -4.91
CA HIS A 36 -5.77 -7.15 -4.17
C HIS A 36 -7.09 -6.82 -4.85
N ALA A 37 -7.27 -5.58 -5.33
CA ALA A 37 -8.47 -5.16 -6.06
C ALA A 37 -8.64 -5.98 -7.35
N GLN A 38 -7.57 -6.18 -8.11
CA GLN A 38 -7.57 -7.02 -9.33
C GLN A 38 -7.91 -8.49 -9.03
N ALA A 39 -7.56 -8.98 -7.84
CA ALA A 39 -7.90 -10.32 -7.39
C ALA A 39 -9.35 -10.46 -6.87
N GLY A 40 -10.10 -9.35 -6.79
CA GLY A 40 -11.50 -9.32 -6.35
C GLY A 40 -11.71 -9.01 -4.88
N ALA A 41 -10.75 -8.36 -4.21
CA ALA A 41 -10.97 -7.87 -2.85
C ALA A 41 -12.06 -6.77 -2.84
N ASP A 42 -13.05 -6.91 -1.95
CA ASP A 42 -14.15 -5.95 -1.81
C ASP A 42 -13.73 -4.62 -1.16
N MET A 43 -12.60 -4.60 -0.45
CA MET A 43 -12.03 -3.46 0.27
C MET A 43 -10.52 -3.66 0.45
N VAL A 44 -9.76 -2.57 0.52
CA VAL A 44 -8.35 -2.61 0.91
C VAL A 44 -8.13 -1.89 2.23
N ALA A 45 -7.53 -2.54 3.22
CA ALA A 45 -7.26 -1.94 4.53
C ALA A 45 -5.74 -1.67 4.70
N PRO A 46 -5.25 -0.43 4.53
CA PRO A 46 -3.86 -0.07 4.77
C PRO A 46 -3.56 0.02 6.27
N SER A 47 -2.60 -0.77 6.74
CA SER A 47 -2.21 -0.87 8.16
C SER A 47 -0.74 -0.50 8.43
N ASP A 48 -0.07 0.06 7.43
CA ASP A 48 1.37 0.32 7.38
C ASP A 48 1.85 1.56 8.17
N MET A 49 0.93 2.45 8.55
CA MET A 49 1.20 3.74 9.22
C MET A 49 2.01 4.78 8.42
N MET A 50 2.16 4.63 7.10
CA MET A 50 2.77 5.67 6.26
C MET A 50 1.86 6.90 6.10
N ASP A 51 2.49 8.08 6.11
CA ASP A 51 1.84 9.35 5.82
C ASP A 51 1.42 9.40 4.34
N GLY A 52 0.20 9.86 4.09
CA GLY A 52 -0.36 9.94 2.73
C GLY A 52 -0.82 8.61 2.13
N ARG A 53 -0.74 7.48 2.87
CA ARG A 53 -1.08 6.15 2.36
C ARG A 53 -2.46 6.04 1.72
N VAL A 54 -3.49 6.65 2.34
CA VAL A 54 -4.86 6.58 1.83
C VAL A 54 -4.98 7.33 0.50
N GLN A 55 -4.41 8.53 0.41
CA GLN A 55 -4.42 9.32 -0.82
C GLN A 55 -3.70 8.58 -1.95
N TYR A 56 -2.49 8.07 -1.70
CA TYR A 56 -1.70 7.38 -2.72
C TYR A 56 -2.40 6.11 -3.22
N ILE A 57 -2.94 5.28 -2.31
CA ILE A 57 -3.70 4.08 -2.68
C ILE A 57 -4.95 4.46 -3.48
N ARG A 58 -5.67 5.51 -3.07
CA ARG A 58 -6.86 6.00 -3.79
C ARG A 58 -6.52 6.40 -5.22
N ASP A 59 -5.46 7.19 -5.40
CA ASP A 59 -5.01 7.63 -6.73
C ASP A 59 -4.63 6.43 -7.61
N VAL A 60 -3.96 5.42 -7.05
CA VAL A 60 -3.61 4.19 -7.81
C VAL A 60 -4.85 3.41 -8.22
N LEU A 61 -5.80 3.19 -7.31
CA LEU A 61 -7.03 2.45 -7.61
C LEU A 61 -7.90 3.17 -8.63
N ASP A 62 -8.05 4.49 -8.51
CA ASP A 62 -8.85 5.31 -9.43
C ASP A 62 -8.27 5.29 -10.84
N ASN A 63 -6.95 5.43 -10.96
CA ASN A 63 -6.24 5.34 -12.25
C ASN A 63 -6.36 3.97 -12.93
N HIS A 64 -6.80 2.94 -12.19
CA HIS A 64 -7.01 1.57 -12.70
C HIS A 64 -8.48 1.14 -12.71
N SER A 65 -9.44 2.09 -12.63
CA SER A 65 -10.88 1.83 -12.68
C SER A 65 -11.42 1.00 -11.48
N PHE A 66 -10.78 1.14 -10.31
CA PHE A 66 -11.22 0.57 -9.04
C PHE A 66 -11.73 1.64 -8.06
N ASP A 67 -12.32 2.72 -8.57
CA ASP A 67 -12.92 3.83 -7.83
C ASP A 67 -14.05 3.39 -6.86
N HIS A 68 -14.71 2.28 -7.18
CA HIS A 68 -15.75 1.67 -6.36
C HIS A 68 -15.24 0.84 -5.16
N ILE A 69 -13.95 0.51 -5.10
CA ILE A 69 -13.35 -0.27 -4.01
C ILE A 69 -13.07 0.66 -2.82
N PRO A 70 -13.65 0.44 -1.62
CA PRO A 70 -13.35 1.22 -0.42
C PRO A 70 -11.93 0.99 0.11
N ILE A 71 -11.44 1.98 0.85
CA ILE A 71 -10.17 1.97 1.59
C ILE A 71 -10.46 2.18 3.08
#